data_AF-A0A9X2JFN0-F1
#
_entry.id   AF-A0A9X2JFN0-F1
#
_cell.length_a   1.000
_cell.length_b   1.000
_cell.length_c   1.000
_cell.angle_alpha   90.00
_cell.angle_beta   90.00
_cell.angle_gamma   90.00
#
_symmetry.space_group_name_H-M   'P 1'
#
loop_
_entity.id
_entity.type
_entity.pdbx_description
1 polymer ?
#
loop_
_entity_poly.entity_id
_entity_poly.type
_entity_poly.pdbx_seq_one_letter_code
_entity_poly.pdbx_strand_id
1 'polypeptide(L)' 'MLQRQQATAVVAARKQIVEGAVGMVQMALEKLSEREIVHLDEERKAAMVSNLLVVLCAEKAVSPVLNAGTLYN' A
#
# COMPACT_ATOMS: atom_id res chain seq x y z
N MET A 1 -13.10 26.51 13.51
CA MET A 1 -13.12 26.02 12.11
C MET A 1 -14.54 25.62 11.75
N LEU A 2 -15.04 26.03 10.59
CA LEU A 2 -16.35 25.56 10.10
C LEU A 2 -16.25 24.06 9.77
N GLN A 3 -17.30 23.27 10.02
CA GLN A 3 -17.33 21.81 9.78
C GLN A 3 -16.82 21.42 8.38
N ARG A 4 -17.14 22.25 7.38
CA ARG A 4 -16.66 22.11 6.00
C ARG A 4 -15.15 22.28 5.85
N GLN A 5 -14.53 23.22 6.57
CA GLN A 5 -13.08 23.43 6.54
C GLN A 5 -12.33 22.25 7.16
N GLN A 6 -12.87 21.64 8.23
CA GLN A 6 -12.29 20.44 8.82
C GLN A 6 -12.35 19.25 7.87
N ALA A 7 -13.49 19.05 7.19
CA ALA A 7 -13.62 17.98 6.19
C ALA A 7 -12.61 18.15 5.04
N THR A 8 -12.42 19.37 4.53
CA THR A 8 -11.42 19.64 3.49
C THR A 8 -10.00 19.36 3.97
N ALA A 9 -9.65 19.77 5.19
CA ALA A 9 -8.33 19.52 5.77
C ALA A 9 -8.05 18.02 5.95
N VAL A 10 -9.04 17.25 6.40
CA VAL A 10 -8.93 15.79 6.55
C VAL A 10 -8.69 15.11 5.19
N VAL A 11 -9.44 15.49 4.15
CA VAL A 11 -9.25 14.93 2.81
C VAL A 11 -7.88 15.29 2.24
N ALA A 12 -7.42 16.52 2.42
CA ALA A 12 -6.09 16.95 1.97
C ALA A 12 -4.96 16.15 2.65
N ALA A 13 -5.06 15.94 3.98
CA ALA A 13 -4.12 15.11 4.72
C ALA A 13 -4.15 13.65 4.23
N ARG A 14 -5.33 13.08 4.00
CA ARG A 14 -5.49 11.72 3.45
C ARG A 14 -4.84 11.57 2.09
N LYS A 15 -4.98 12.57 1.23
CA LYS A 15 -4.35 12.57 -0.10
C LYS A 15 -2.83 12.51 0.00
N GLN A 16 -2.22 13.32 0.87
CA GLN A 16 -0.76 13.31 1.06
C GLN A 16 -0.25 11.96 1.59
N ILE A 17 -0.99 11.32 2.50
CA ILE A 17 -0.65 9.98 3.00
C ILE A 17 -0.64 8.96 1.86
N VAL A 18 -1.68 8.96 1.02
CA VAL A 18 -1.79 8.04 -0.11
C VAL A 18 -0.67 8.26 -1.12
N GLU A 19 -0.34 9.50 -1.46
CA GLU A 19 0.77 9.83 -2.37
C GLU A 19 2.12 9.29 -1.85
N GLY A 20 2.41 9.51 -0.56
CA GLY A 20 3.60 8.95 0.07
C GLY A 20 3.61 7.42 0.06
N ALA A 21 2.48 6.78 0.39
CA ALA A 21 2.36 5.34 0.42
C ALA A 21 2.58 4.70 -0.97
N VAL A 22 1.99 5.27 -2.03
CA VAL A 22 2.18 4.79 -3.41
C VAL A 22 3.66 4.85 -3.80
N GLY A 23 4.35 5.95 -3.49
CA GLY A 23 5.79 6.09 -3.75
C GLY A 23 6.64 5.06 -3.00
N MET A 24 6.32 4.81 -1.72
CA MET A 24 7.02 3.80 -0.91
C MET A 24 6.84 2.38 -1.47
N VAL A 25 5.62 2.03 -1.90
CA VAL A 25 5.33 0.72 -2.49
C VAL A 25 6.05 0.54 -3.83
N GLN A 26 6.01 1.56 -4.69
CA GLN A 26 6.73 1.53 -5.96
C GLN A 26 8.23 1.29 -5.76
N MET A 27 8.87 2.09 -4.89
CA MET A 27 10.29 1.95 -4.58
C MET A 27 10.62 0.56 -4.01
N ALA A 28 9.77 0.00 -3.16
CA ALA A 28 9.98 -1.33 -2.59
C ALA A 28 9.95 -2.41 -3.69
N LEU A 29 8.97 -2.36 -4.59
CA LEU A 29 8.85 -3.30 -5.70
C LEU A 29 10.02 -3.21 -6.68
N GLU A 30 10.42 -1.98 -7.06
CA GLU A 30 11.58 -1.74 -7.92
C GLU A 30 12.84 -2.33 -7.31
N LYS A 31 13.13 -2.05 -6.04
CA LYS A 31 14.31 -2.59 -5.33
C LYS A 31 14.30 -4.12 -5.20
N LEU A 32 13.13 -4.73 -5.00
CA LEU A 32 13.01 -6.20 -4.94
C LEU A 32 13.24 -6.84 -6.30
N SER A 33 12.74 -6.20 -7.37
CA SER A 33 12.94 -6.63 -8.76
C SER A 33 14.39 -6.47 -9.21
N GLU A 34 15.04 -5.33 -8.91
CA GLU A 34 16.46 -5.07 -9.24
C GLU A 34 17.41 -6.08 -8.60
N ARG A 35 17.06 -6.58 -7.41
CA ARG A 35 17.85 -7.57 -6.67
C ARG A 35 17.47 -9.01 -7.01
N GLU A 36 16.52 -9.21 -7.92
CA GLU A 36 15.97 -10.52 -8.29
C GLU A 36 15.53 -11.36 -7.07
N ILE A 37 15.08 -10.69 -6.00
CA ILE A 37 14.67 -11.37 -4.75
C ILE A 37 13.32 -12.06 -4.94
N VAL A 38 12.46 -11.49 -5.79
CA VAL A 38 11.12 -12.00 -6.02
C VAL A 38 10.68 -11.73 -7.45
N HIS A 39 10.09 -12.73 -8.09
CA HIS A 39 9.43 -12.60 -9.39
C HIS A 39 7.93 -12.74 -9.18
N LEU A 40 7.18 -11.68 -9.45
CA LEU A 40 5.72 -11.66 -9.31
C LEU A 40 5.11 -11.62 -10.69
N ASP A 41 4.12 -12.48 -10.90
CA ASP A 41 3.12 -12.25 -11.93
C ASP A 41 2.27 -11.00 -11.59
N GLU A 42 1.50 -10.52 -12.55
CA GLU A 42 0.69 -9.30 -12.39
C GLU A 42 -0.38 -9.44 -11.30
N GLU A 43 -0.92 -10.64 -11.08
CA GLU A 43 -1.94 -10.89 -10.05
C GLU A 43 -1.34 -10.78 -8.64
N ARG A 44 -0.20 -11.43 -8.40
CA ARG A 44 0.54 -11.36 -7.14
C ARG A 44 1.08 -9.96 -6.88
N LYS A 45 1.52 -9.26 -7.92
CA LYS A 45 1.95 -7.86 -7.82
C LYS A 45 0.80 -6.97 -7.37
N ALA A 46 -0.38 -7.10 -7.98
CA ALA A 46 -1.58 -6.37 -7.57
C ALA A 46 -1.98 -6.68 -6.11
N ALA A 47 -1.94 -7.96 -5.70
CA ALA A 47 -2.21 -8.36 -4.33
C ALA A 47 -1.20 -7.77 -3.33
N MET A 48 0.10 -7.78 -3.67
CA MET A 48 1.14 -7.23 -2.80
C MET A 48 1.04 -5.71 -2.67
N VAL A 49 0.77 -5.01 -3.77
CA VAL A 49 0.49 -3.56 -3.76
C VAL A 49 -0.69 -3.25 -2.84
N SER A 50 -1.79 -3.98 -2.99
CA SER A 50 -2.99 -3.81 -2.15
C SER A 50 -2.66 -3.97 -0.66
N ASN A 51 -1.99 -5.05 -0.29
CA ASN A 51 -1.62 -5.33 1.09
C ASN A 51 -0.71 -4.25 1.68
N LEU A 52 0.30 -3.80 0.93
CA LEU A 52 1.21 -2.75 1.39
C LEU A 52 0.50 -1.40 1.54
N LEU A 53 -0.37 -1.02 0.59
CA LEU A 53 -1.15 0.21 0.67
C LEU A 53 -2.11 0.19 1.87
N VAL A 54 -2.74 -0.95 2.16
CA VAL A 54 -3.60 -1.08 3.35
C VAL A 54 -2.77 -0.86 4.63
N VAL A 55 -1.59 -1.45 4.74
CA VAL A 55 -0.72 -1.27 5.92
C VAL A 55 -0.25 0.18 6.06
N LEU A 56 0.15 0.82 4.96
CA LEU A 56 0.71 2.17 4.98
C LEU A 56 -0.35 3.27 5.18
N CYS A 57 -1.57 3.07 4.66
CA CYS A 57 -2.63 4.09 4.71
C CYS A 57 -3.60 3.91 5.89
N ALA A 58 -3.53 2.80 6.61
CA ALA A 58 -4.45 2.53 7.69
C ALA A 58 -4.26 3.47 8.89
N GLU A 59 -5.39 3.88 9.47
CA GLU A 59 -5.45 4.75 10.65
C GLU A 59 -5.08 4.03 11.96
N LYS A 60 -5.17 2.71 11.96
CA LYS A 60 -4.90 1.83 13.09
C LYS A 60 -3.92 0.77 12.65
N ALA A 61 -3.16 0.20 13.59
CA ALA A 61 -2.28 -0.92 13.29
C ALA A 61 -3.09 -2.06 12.63
N VAL A 62 -2.67 -2.46 11.43
CA VAL A 62 -3.29 -3.56 10.68
C VAL A 62 -2.29 -4.71 10.63
N SER A 63 -2.74 -5.92 10.91
CA SER A 63 -2.01 -7.13 10.57
C SER A 63 -2.39 -7.49 9.13
N PRO A 64 -1.50 -7.33 8.14
CA PRO A 64 -1.81 -7.75 6.79
C PRO A 64 -2.08 -9.25 6.80
N VAL A 65 -3.24 -9.65 6.27
CA VAL A 65 -3.49 -11.06 6.00
C VAL A 65 -2.66 -11.40 4.77
N LEU A 66 -1.44 -11.87 5.01
CA LEU A 66 -0.63 -12.50 3.97
C LEU A 66 -1.36 -13.79 3.59
N ASN A 67 -2.24 -13.70 2.60
CA ASN A 67 -2.66 -14.87 1.85
C ASN A 67 -1.44 -15.33 1.05
N ALA A 68 -0.56 -16.10 1.71
CA ALA A 68 0.36 -17.03 1.06
C ALA A 68 -0.46 -18.19 0.48
N GLY A 69 -1.53 -17.86 -0.26
CA GLY A 69 -2.47 -18.80 -0.84
C GLY A 69 -1.68 -19.88 -1.53
N THR A 70 -1.75 -21.07 -0.93
CA THR A 70 -1.28 -22.37 -1.43
C THR A 70 -0.28 -22.24 -2.56
N LEU A 71 1.01 -22.31 -2.21
CA LEU A 71 2.15 -22.34 -3.14
C LEU A 71 2.05 -23.39 -4.27
N TYR A 72 1.04 -24.26 -4.28
CA TYR A 72 0.78 -25.25 -5.32
C TYR A 72 -0.73 -25.51 -5.45
N ASN A 73 -1.31 -25.16 -6.60
CA ASN A 73 -2.31 -25.93 -7.33
C ASN A 73 -2.06 -25.74 -8.82
#